data_AF-A0A498K1B2-F1
#
_entry.id   AF-A0A498K1B2-F1
#
_cell.length_a   1.000
_cell.length_b   1.000
_cell.length_c   1.000
_cell.angle_alpha   90.00
_cell.angle_beta   90.00
_cell.angle_gamma   90.00
#
_symmetry.space_group_name_H-M   'P 1'
#
loop_
_entity.id
_entity.type
_entity.pdbx_description
1 polymer ?
#
loop_
_entity_poly.entity_id
_entity_poly.type
_entity_poly.pdbx_seq_one_letter_code
_entity_poly.pdbx_strand_id
1 'polypeptide(L)'
;MLSAVSSSLLIFHKPFTRALRLPLPKPPLTPNPRPLSLLSPAASSLTPNATGGGRIGALSPAPATDDLQKVDVNPPKGTRDFPPEDMRLRNWLFYNFKEVSRLFGFEEVDFPVLETEALFIRKAGEEIRDQLYCFEDRGNRRVALRPELTPSLARLVIQKGKSLSLPLKWFAVGQCWRYERMTRGRRREHYQWNMDIIGVPEVTAEAELISSIVTFLKRLGITASDVGFKVSSRKVLQEVLRRYSIPESLFGKVCIIIDKIEKIPVDDIKNELKSAGVSEEAIEQLLQILSIKSLTKLEGWS
;
A
#
# COMPACT_ATOMS: atom_id res chain seq x y z
N MET A 1 -2.88 16.53 20.21
CA MET A 1 -2.33 16.19 18.88
C MET A 1 -1.81 14.76 18.98
N LEU A 2 -2.50 13.77 18.41
CA LEU A 2 -2.05 12.36 18.44
C LEU A 2 -0.82 12.25 17.52
N SER A 3 0.38 12.15 18.08
CA SER A 3 1.57 11.78 17.31
C SER A 3 1.50 10.28 17.04
N ALA A 4 0.91 9.90 15.90
CA ALA A 4 1.08 8.56 15.36
C ALA A 4 2.41 8.54 14.61
N VAL A 5 3.34 7.70 15.05
CA VAL A 5 4.59 7.46 14.31
C VAL A 5 4.33 6.31 13.34
N SER A 6 3.98 6.64 12.10
CA SER A 6 3.90 5.65 11.02
C SER A 6 5.26 5.53 10.35
N SER A 7 5.90 4.36 10.49
CA SER A 7 7.13 4.04 9.78
C SER A 7 6.79 3.37 8.44
N SER A 8 6.57 4.16 7.39
CA SER A 8 6.50 3.66 6.01
C SER A 8 7.71 4.14 5.22
N LEU A 9 8.88 3.54 5.43
CA LEU A 9 10.02 3.70 4.51
C LEU A 9 11.04 2.56 4.63
N LEU A 10 10.96 1.58 3.72
CA LEU A 10 12.06 0.65 3.42
C LEU A 10 12.61 1.03 2.05
N ILE A 11 13.84 1.53 1.99
CA ILE A 11 14.57 1.79 0.74
C ILE A 11 15.57 0.65 0.55
N PHE A 12 15.36 -0.16 -0.50
CA PHE A 12 16.34 -1.17 -0.92
C PHE A 12 17.46 -0.49 -1.71
N HIS A 13 18.71 -0.65 -1.25
CA HIS A 13 19.84 0.11 -1.80
C HIS A 13 20.57 -0.56 -2.98
N LYS A 14 20.17 -1.77 -3.39
CA LYS A 14 20.76 -2.47 -4.54
C LYS A 14 19.67 -3.18 -5.37
N PRO A 15 19.81 -3.26 -6.71
CA PRO A 15 19.00 -4.18 -7.49
C PRO A 15 19.19 -5.58 -6.91
N PHE A 16 18.09 -6.24 -6.59
CA PHE A 16 18.02 -7.58 -6.00
C PHE A 16 18.52 -8.60 -7.04
N THR A 17 19.85 -8.68 -7.26
CA THR A 17 20.49 -9.56 -8.25
C THR A 17 20.90 -10.91 -7.69
N ARG A 18 20.81 -11.08 -6.36
CA ARG A 18 20.96 -12.40 -5.72
C ARG A 18 19.57 -12.98 -5.56
N ALA A 19 19.30 -14.10 -6.24
CA ALA A 19 18.12 -14.93 -5.96
C ALA A 19 18.25 -15.45 -4.51
N LEU A 20 17.81 -14.64 -3.55
CA LEU A 20 17.56 -15.09 -2.18
C LEU A 20 16.50 -16.19 -2.31
N ARG A 21 16.95 -17.45 -2.20
CA ARG A 21 16.05 -18.58 -1.96
C ARG A 21 15.47 -18.37 -0.56
N LEU A 22 14.40 -17.58 -0.49
CA LEU A 22 13.56 -17.52 0.69
C LEU A 22 13.17 -18.98 1.01
N PRO A 23 13.20 -19.39 2.29
CA PRO A 23 12.75 -20.73 2.67
C PRO A 23 11.24 -20.84 2.39
N LEU A 24 10.92 -21.23 1.16
CA LEU A 24 9.56 -21.53 0.74
C LEU A 24 9.13 -22.82 1.45
N PRO A 25 7.93 -22.88 2.04
CA PRO A 25 7.41 -24.13 2.57
C PRO A 25 7.29 -25.16 1.43
N LYS A 26 7.84 -26.36 1.65
CA LYS A 26 7.65 -27.49 0.71
C LYS A 26 6.14 -27.81 0.67
N PRO A 27 5.54 -27.95 -0.53
CA PRO A 27 4.14 -28.33 -0.62
C PRO A 27 3.95 -29.72 0.02
N PRO A 28 2.82 -29.95 0.72
CA PRO A 28 2.46 -31.31 1.12
C PRO A 28 2.29 -32.18 -0.14
N LEU A 29 2.80 -33.41 -0.09
CA LEU A 29 2.67 -34.39 -1.17
C LEU A 29 1.18 -34.68 -1.41
N THR A 30 0.59 -34.09 -2.44
CA THR A 30 -0.75 -34.47 -2.89
C THR A 30 -0.65 -35.73 -3.75
N PRO A 31 -1.39 -36.81 -3.47
CA PRO A 31 -1.47 -37.95 -4.38
C PRO A 31 -2.07 -37.49 -5.72
N ASN A 32 -1.47 -37.92 -6.83
CA ASN A 32 -1.93 -37.62 -8.19
C ASN A 32 -3.42 -37.97 -8.36
N PRO A 33 -4.29 -37.03 -8.75
CA PRO A 33 -5.63 -37.39 -9.18
C PRO A 33 -5.53 -38.14 -10.52
N ARG A 34 -6.09 -39.35 -10.57
CA ARG A 34 -6.25 -40.12 -11.82
C ARG A 34 -7.10 -39.29 -12.81
N PRO A 35 -6.80 -39.32 -14.12
CA PRO A 35 -7.62 -38.61 -15.09
C PRO A 35 -9.01 -39.24 -15.17
N LEU A 36 -10.05 -38.42 -14.93
CA LEU A 36 -11.45 -38.77 -15.22
C LEU A 36 -11.62 -38.81 -16.75
N SER A 37 -11.77 -40.01 -17.30
CA SER A 37 -12.15 -40.20 -18.70
C SER A 37 -13.57 -39.69 -18.93
N LEU A 38 -13.72 -38.70 -19.79
CA LEU A 38 -15.02 -38.25 -20.31
C LEU A 38 -15.67 -39.39 -21.10
N LEU A 39 -16.78 -39.92 -20.58
CA LEU A 39 -17.67 -40.81 -21.33
C LEU A 39 -18.46 -39.97 -22.34
N SER A 40 -18.19 -40.16 -23.63
CA SER A 40 -19.06 -39.71 -24.71
C SER A 40 -20.38 -40.52 -24.70
N PRO A 41 -21.56 -39.91 -24.91
CA PRO A 41 -22.77 -40.68 -25.15
C PRO A 41 -22.75 -41.20 -26.59
N ALA A 42 -22.94 -42.51 -26.74
CA ALA A 42 -23.13 -43.17 -28.02
C ALA A 42 -24.42 -42.70 -28.70
N ALA A 43 -24.33 -42.37 -29.98
CA ALA A 43 -25.47 -42.10 -30.85
C ALA A 43 -26.21 -43.41 -31.14
N SER A 44 -27.48 -43.49 -30.77
CA SER A 44 -28.40 -44.56 -31.20
C SER A 44 -29.19 -44.10 -32.43
N SER A 45 -28.89 -44.70 -33.56
CA SER A 45 -29.62 -44.63 -34.82
C SER A 45 -30.95 -45.41 -34.74
N LEU A 46 -32.07 -44.76 -35.06
CA LEU A 46 -33.31 -45.43 -35.46
C LEU A 46 -33.87 -44.74 -36.71
N THR A 47 -34.07 -45.54 -37.75
CA THR A 47 -34.62 -45.20 -39.07
C THR A 47 -36.16 -45.11 -39.06
N PRO A 48 -36.78 -44.49 -40.08
CA PRO A 48 -38.11 -43.87 -39.98
C PRO A 48 -39.24 -44.76 -40.53
N ASN A 49 -40.49 -44.43 -40.18
CA ASN A 49 -41.62 -44.70 -41.08
C ASN A 49 -42.88 -43.85 -40.84
N ALA A 50 -43.57 -43.59 -41.95
CA ALA A 50 -44.98 -43.20 -42.13
C ALA A 50 -45.38 -41.69 -42.13
N THR A 51 -45.42 -41.15 -43.36
CA THR A 51 -46.59 -40.52 -44.04
C THR A 51 -47.58 -39.63 -43.27
N GLY A 52 -47.68 -38.37 -43.71
CA GLY A 52 -48.85 -37.51 -43.47
C GLY A 52 -48.63 -36.08 -43.99
N GLY A 53 -49.30 -35.71 -45.08
CA GLY A 53 -49.14 -34.41 -45.74
C GLY A 53 -49.79 -33.25 -44.98
N GLY A 54 -49.17 -32.07 -45.04
CA GLY A 54 -49.72 -30.82 -44.49
C GLY A 54 -48.79 -29.62 -44.68
N ARG A 55 -49.15 -28.77 -45.67
CA ARG A 55 -48.84 -27.33 -45.87
C ARG A 55 -47.54 -26.75 -45.31
N ILE A 56 -46.72 -26.24 -46.24
CA ILE A 56 -45.56 -25.36 -46.03
C ILE A 56 -46.03 -24.07 -45.32
N GLY A 57 -45.86 -24.02 -44.00
CA GLY A 57 -45.87 -22.78 -43.22
C GLY A 57 -44.44 -22.23 -43.19
N ALA A 58 -44.28 -20.96 -43.57
CA ALA A 58 -43.01 -20.26 -43.54
C ALA A 58 -42.35 -20.40 -42.15
N LEU A 59 -41.14 -20.97 -42.13
CA LEU A 59 -40.29 -20.99 -40.96
C LEU A 59 -40.05 -19.54 -40.51
N SER A 60 -40.59 -19.18 -39.35
CA SER A 60 -40.17 -17.97 -38.66
C SER A 60 -38.64 -18.01 -38.48
N PRO A 61 -37.92 -16.88 -38.65
CA PRO A 61 -36.48 -16.89 -38.42
C PRO A 61 -36.22 -17.32 -36.98
N ALA A 62 -35.25 -18.21 -36.79
CA ALA A 62 -34.78 -18.62 -35.47
C ALA A 62 -34.51 -17.37 -34.61
N PRO A 63 -34.82 -17.39 -33.30
CA PRO A 63 -34.52 -16.27 -32.43
C PRO A 63 -33.05 -15.94 -32.58
N ALA A 64 -32.76 -14.65 -32.78
CA ALA A 64 -31.39 -14.15 -32.88
C ALA A 64 -30.57 -14.80 -31.77
N THR A 65 -29.54 -15.55 -32.15
CA THR A 65 -28.57 -16.08 -31.21
C THR A 65 -28.03 -14.87 -30.47
N ASP A 66 -28.41 -14.75 -29.20
CA ASP A 66 -27.86 -13.78 -28.28
C ASP A 66 -26.35 -14.02 -28.31
N ASP A 67 -25.61 -13.13 -28.99
CA ASP A 67 -24.16 -13.18 -29.05
C ASP A 67 -23.70 -13.05 -27.61
N LEU A 68 -23.45 -14.20 -26.97
CA LEU A 68 -22.91 -14.29 -25.62
C LEU A 68 -21.61 -13.48 -25.63
N GLN A 69 -21.70 -12.22 -25.18
CA GLN A 69 -20.56 -11.32 -25.14
C GLN A 69 -19.50 -12.00 -24.30
N LYS A 70 -18.37 -12.33 -24.93
CA LYS A 70 -17.24 -12.95 -24.26
C LYS A 70 -16.76 -11.99 -23.18
N VAL A 71 -17.03 -12.34 -21.93
CA VAL A 71 -16.67 -11.53 -20.76
C VAL A 71 -15.15 -11.39 -20.71
N ASP A 72 -14.66 -10.17 -20.45
CA ASP A 72 -13.25 -9.96 -20.14
C ASP A 72 -12.94 -10.61 -18.80
N VAL A 73 -12.14 -11.67 -18.85
CA VAL A 73 -11.76 -12.48 -17.68
C VAL A 73 -10.54 -11.93 -16.95
N ASN A 74 -9.94 -10.84 -17.44
CA ASN A 74 -8.79 -10.23 -16.78
C ASN A 74 -9.25 -9.42 -15.55
N PRO A 75 -8.46 -9.41 -14.47
CA PRO A 75 -8.76 -8.55 -13.34
C PRO A 75 -8.64 -7.07 -13.74
N PRO A 76 -9.33 -6.15 -13.05
CA PRO A 76 -9.23 -4.73 -13.31
C PRO A 76 -7.78 -4.25 -13.42
N LYS A 77 -7.51 -3.35 -14.37
CA LYS A 77 -6.16 -2.84 -14.64
C LYS A 77 -5.45 -2.37 -13.37
N GLY A 78 -4.30 -2.98 -13.09
CA GLY A 78 -3.46 -2.65 -11.93
C GLY A 78 -3.80 -3.41 -10.65
N THR A 79 -4.68 -4.41 -10.73
CA THR A 79 -5.00 -5.35 -9.64
C THR A 79 -4.41 -6.73 -9.90
N ARG A 80 -4.58 -7.66 -8.95
CA ARG A 80 -4.01 -9.02 -9.00
C ARG A 80 -5.02 -10.06 -8.54
N ASP A 81 -5.12 -11.12 -9.32
CA ASP A 81 -5.55 -12.42 -8.80
C ASP A 81 -4.37 -13.11 -8.12
N PHE A 82 -4.69 -13.96 -7.15
CA PHE A 82 -3.70 -14.79 -6.47
C PHE A 82 -4.12 -16.26 -6.63
N PRO A 83 -3.57 -16.99 -7.61
CA PRO A 83 -3.76 -18.43 -7.70
C PRO A 83 -3.08 -19.15 -6.51
N PRO A 84 -3.34 -20.44 -6.28
CA PRO A 84 -2.86 -21.17 -5.11
C PRO A 84 -1.34 -21.03 -4.82
N GLU A 85 -0.50 -20.98 -5.85
CA GLU A 85 0.94 -20.77 -5.76
C GLU A 85 1.32 -19.41 -5.16
N ASP A 86 0.69 -18.34 -5.63
CA ASP A 86 0.92 -16.99 -5.14
C ASP A 86 0.28 -16.80 -3.75
N MET A 87 -0.86 -17.45 -3.51
CA MET A 87 -1.52 -17.43 -2.22
C MET A 87 -0.70 -18.10 -1.12
N ARG A 88 0.00 -19.20 -1.42
CA ARG A 88 0.91 -19.84 -0.46
C ARG A 88 2.03 -18.88 -0.05
N LEU A 89 2.63 -18.18 -1.00
CA LEU A 89 3.67 -17.19 -0.73
C LEU A 89 3.13 -16.01 0.09
N ARG A 90 1.95 -15.48 -0.27
CA ARG A 90 1.28 -14.40 0.47
C ARG A 90 0.99 -14.80 1.92
N ASN A 91 0.42 -15.99 2.12
CA ASN A 91 0.09 -16.50 3.44
C ASN A 91 1.34 -16.71 4.30
N TRP A 92 2.43 -17.24 3.72
CA TRP A 92 3.72 -17.36 4.42
C TRP A 92 4.28 -15.99 4.83
N LEU A 93 4.20 -14.98 3.95
CA LEU A 93 4.65 -13.64 4.25
C LEU A 93 3.83 -13.00 5.37
N PHE A 94 2.51 -13.08 5.27
CA PHE A 94 1.58 -12.51 6.27
C PHE A 94 1.67 -13.22 7.60
N TYR A 95 1.92 -14.53 7.60
CA TYR A 95 2.23 -15.26 8.82
C TYR A 95 3.44 -14.64 9.53
N ASN A 96 4.54 -14.40 8.81
CA ASN A 96 5.72 -13.78 9.42
C ASN A 96 5.47 -12.34 9.92
N PHE A 97 4.67 -11.54 9.19
CA PHE A 97 4.24 -10.22 9.69
C PHE A 97 3.51 -10.34 11.03
N LYS A 98 2.48 -11.20 11.10
CA LYS A 98 1.68 -11.41 12.31
C LYS A 98 2.52 -11.94 13.47
N GLU A 99 3.39 -12.91 13.21
CA GLU A 99 4.26 -13.49 14.25
C GLU A 99 5.23 -12.47 14.83
N VAL A 100 5.84 -11.62 13.99
CA VAL A 100 6.71 -10.55 14.48
C VAL A 100 5.91 -9.51 15.25
N SER A 101 4.74 -9.10 14.77
CA SER A 101 3.88 -8.17 15.53
C SER A 101 3.51 -8.71 16.90
N ARG A 102 3.14 -10.00 17.01
CA ARG A 102 2.83 -10.67 18.28
C ARG A 102 4.05 -10.76 19.20
N LEU A 103 5.23 -11.06 18.66
CA LEU A 103 6.47 -11.11 19.42
C LEU A 103 6.79 -9.77 20.10
N PHE A 104 6.40 -8.66 19.47
CA PHE A 104 6.56 -7.31 20.00
C PHE A 104 5.33 -6.84 20.81
N GLY A 105 4.38 -7.73 21.12
CA GLY A 105 3.21 -7.42 21.93
C GLY A 105 2.20 -6.48 21.25
N PHE A 106 2.15 -6.46 19.92
CA PHE A 106 1.12 -5.72 19.19
C PHE A 106 -0.16 -6.56 19.03
N GLU A 107 -1.31 -5.90 19.13
CA GLU A 107 -2.62 -6.49 18.92
C GLU A 107 -3.13 -6.24 17.50
N GLU A 108 -3.79 -7.25 16.92
CA GLU A 108 -4.27 -7.18 15.54
C GLU A 108 -5.59 -6.40 15.46
N VAL A 109 -5.67 -5.45 14.53
CA VAL A 109 -6.87 -4.67 14.21
C VAL A 109 -7.13 -4.66 12.71
N ASP A 110 -8.37 -4.41 12.31
CA ASP A 110 -8.74 -4.19 10.92
C ASP A 110 -9.79 -3.09 10.80
N PHE A 111 -9.94 -2.57 9.58
CA PHE A 111 -10.84 -1.48 9.25
C PHE A 111 -11.56 -1.79 7.94
N PRO A 112 -12.68 -1.13 7.64
CA PRO A 112 -13.26 -1.17 6.31
C PRO A 112 -12.24 -0.69 5.25
N VAL A 113 -12.24 -1.34 4.07
CA VAL A 113 -11.46 -0.85 2.92
C VAL A 113 -12.05 0.43 2.32
N LEU A 114 -13.38 0.60 2.45
CA LEU A 114 -14.12 1.77 2.02
C LEU A 114 -14.32 2.72 3.19
N GLU A 115 -13.82 3.93 3.07
CA GLU A 115 -13.85 4.98 4.10
C GLU A 115 -14.41 6.28 3.52
N THR A 116 -14.80 7.23 4.36
CA THR A 116 -15.22 8.57 3.90
C THR A 116 -14.05 9.30 3.25
N GLU A 117 -14.24 9.88 2.07
CA GLU A 117 -13.20 10.59 1.31
C GLU A 117 -12.50 11.68 2.16
N ALA A 118 -13.29 12.39 2.97
CA ALA A 118 -12.81 13.45 3.85
C ALA A 118 -11.73 13.01 4.87
N LEU A 119 -11.62 11.70 5.14
CA LEU A 119 -10.59 11.16 6.04
C LEU A 119 -9.17 11.33 5.46
N PHE A 120 -9.03 11.36 4.13
CA PHE A 120 -7.73 11.36 3.45
C PHE A 120 -7.31 12.74 2.92
N ILE A 121 -8.26 13.61 2.58
CA ILE A 121 -7.96 14.93 1.98
C ILE A 121 -7.33 15.90 2.98
N ARG A 122 -7.72 15.86 4.26
CA ARG A 122 -7.32 16.86 5.27
C ARG A 122 -5.82 16.96 5.55
N LYS A 123 -5.03 15.92 5.25
CA LYS A 123 -3.59 15.86 5.58
C LYS A 123 -2.66 16.04 4.38
N ALA A 124 -3.23 16.17 3.19
CA ALA A 124 -2.62 15.68 1.96
C ALA A 124 -2.63 16.69 0.80
N GLY A 125 -3.37 17.80 0.95
CA GLY A 125 -3.60 18.74 -0.14
C GLY A 125 -4.52 18.17 -1.23
N GLU A 126 -4.87 19.00 -2.21
CA GLU A 126 -5.77 18.60 -3.30
C GLU A 126 -5.14 17.56 -4.26
N GLU A 127 -3.82 17.56 -4.41
CA GLU A 127 -3.07 16.66 -5.31
C GLU A 127 -3.25 15.17 -5.00
N ILE A 128 -3.52 14.82 -3.73
CA ILE A 128 -3.76 13.43 -3.35
C ILE A 128 -5.08 12.91 -3.92
N ARG A 129 -6.10 13.77 -4.10
CA ARG A 129 -7.41 13.34 -4.58
C ARG A 129 -7.32 12.64 -5.94
N ASP A 130 -6.49 13.15 -6.84
CA ASP A 130 -6.29 12.57 -8.17
C ASP A 130 -5.62 11.19 -8.12
N GLN A 131 -4.99 10.86 -6.99
CA GLN A 131 -4.35 9.58 -6.70
C GLN A 131 -5.24 8.65 -5.86
N LEU A 132 -6.46 9.05 -5.52
CA LEU A 132 -7.41 8.23 -4.75
C LEU A 132 -8.45 7.57 -5.67
N TYR A 133 -8.86 6.36 -5.29
CA TYR A 133 -10.08 5.76 -5.81
C TYR A 133 -11.29 6.33 -5.08
N CYS A 134 -11.74 7.51 -5.49
CA CYS A 134 -12.93 8.18 -4.94
C CYS A 134 -14.16 8.02 -5.85
N PHE A 135 -15.32 7.86 -5.25
CA PHE A 135 -16.60 7.81 -5.95
C PHE A 135 -17.75 8.21 -5.03
N GLU A 136 -18.91 8.43 -5.64
CA GLU A 136 -20.16 8.63 -4.92
C GLU A 136 -20.90 7.29 -4.82
N ASP A 137 -21.30 6.90 -3.62
CA ASP A 137 -22.10 5.70 -3.43
C ASP A 137 -23.58 5.94 -3.76
N ARG A 138 -24.40 4.89 -3.72
CA ARG A 138 -25.85 4.98 -4.02
C ARG A 138 -26.64 5.86 -3.03
N GLY A 139 -26.03 6.24 -1.90
CA GLY A 139 -26.61 7.15 -0.91
C GLY A 139 -26.09 8.59 -1.07
N ASN A 140 -25.48 8.92 -2.20
CA ASN A 140 -24.89 10.21 -2.51
C ASN A 140 -23.78 10.64 -1.53
N ARG A 141 -23.05 9.66 -0.96
CA ARG A 141 -21.93 9.92 -0.05
C ARG A 141 -20.60 9.79 -0.78
N ARG A 142 -19.71 10.73 -0.51
CA ARG A 142 -18.33 10.72 -1.00
C ARG A 142 -17.47 9.74 -0.22
N VAL A 143 -17.04 8.67 -0.89
CA VAL A 143 -16.26 7.59 -0.30
C VAL A 143 -15.00 7.34 -1.12
N ALA A 144 -14.01 6.73 -0.47
CA ALA A 144 -12.75 6.34 -1.10
C ALA A 144 -12.31 4.96 -0.64
N LEU A 145 -11.70 4.19 -1.54
CA LEU A 145 -10.89 3.04 -1.13
C LEU A 145 -9.63 3.57 -0.45
N ARG A 146 -9.32 3.05 0.75
CA ARG A 146 -8.22 3.56 1.57
C ARG A 146 -6.87 3.47 0.84
N PRO A 147 -6.09 4.57 0.76
CA PRO A 147 -4.74 4.56 0.21
C PRO A 147 -3.67 4.02 1.17
N GLU A 148 -3.95 4.08 2.47
CA GLU A 148 -3.09 3.66 3.57
C GLU A 148 -3.94 3.33 4.81
N LEU A 149 -3.35 2.70 5.82
CA LEU A 149 -4.05 2.26 7.04
C LEU A 149 -4.06 3.31 8.16
N THR A 150 -3.09 4.23 8.19
CA THR A 150 -2.88 5.20 9.29
C THR A 150 -4.12 6.06 9.59
N PRO A 151 -4.83 6.62 8.60
CA PRO A 151 -6.02 7.44 8.86
C PRO A 151 -7.19 6.64 9.45
N SER A 152 -7.38 5.39 9.01
CA SER A 152 -8.40 4.49 9.58
C SER A 152 -8.08 4.11 11.02
N LEU A 153 -6.80 3.86 11.33
CA LEU A 153 -6.34 3.61 12.69
C LEU A 153 -6.59 4.83 13.59
N ALA A 154 -6.20 6.03 13.15
CA ALA A 154 -6.47 7.26 13.90
C ALA A 154 -7.98 7.49 14.13
N ARG A 155 -8.82 7.23 13.11
CA ARG A 155 -10.28 7.31 13.22
C ARG A 155 -10.80 6.37 14.31
N LEU A 156 -10.35 5.11 14.32
CA LEU A 156 -10.79 4.13 15.32
C LEU A 156 -10.34 4.51 16.74
N VAL A 157 -9.10 4.99 16.90
CA VAL A 157 -8.57 5.45 18.19
C VAL A 157 -9.38 6.62 18.73
N ILE A 158 -9.68 7.62 17.87
CA ILE A 158 -10.53 8.77 18.23
C ILE A 158 -11.95 8.30 18.59
N GLN A 159 -12.53 7.38 17.81
CA GLN A 159 -13.87 6.84 18.05
C GLN A 159 -13.97 6.12 19.39
N LYS A 160 -12.94 5.34 19.76
CA LYS A 160 -12.88 4.63 21.05
C LYS A 160 -12.59 5.58 22.21
N GLY A 161 -11.87 6.67 21.97
CA GLY A 161 -11.62 7.73 22.94
C GLY A 161 -11.03 7.21 24.24
N LYS A 162 -11.62 7.64 25.38
CA LYS A 162 -11.14 7.31 26.73
C LYS A 162 -11.24 5.82 27.11
N SER A 163 -11.91 4.99 26.29
CA SER A 163 -11.99 3.54 26.56
C SER A 163 -10.68 2.79 26.29
N LEU A 164 -9.74 3.41 25.56
CA LEU A 164 -8.42 2.82 25.30
C LEU A 164 -7.44 3.18 26.40
N SER A 165 -6.73 2.18 26.90
CA SER A 165 -5.53 2.35 27.71
C SER A 165 -4.33 2.66 26.83
N LEU A 166 -3.49 3.60 27.26
CA LEU A 166 -2.20 3.89 26.65
C LEU A 166 -1.06 3.27 27.49
N PRO A 167 0.06 2.85 26.88
CA PRO A 167 0.35 2.92 25.45
C PRO A 167 -0.42 1.89 24.61
N LEU A 168 -0.78 2.27 23.40
CA LEU A 168 -1.46 1.41 22.43
C LEU A 168 -0.45 0.85 21.44
N LYS A 169 -0.52 -0.45 21.15
CA LYS A 169 0.35 -1.11 20.17
C LYS A 169 -0.50 -1.96 19.24
N TRP A 170 -0.84 -1.41 18.09
CA TRP A 170 -1.74 -2.06 17.14
C TRP A 170 -1.07 -2.31 15.80
N PHE A 171 -1.41 -3.43 15.19
CA PHE A 171 -0.95 -3.76 13.84
C PHE A 171 -2.09 -4.22 12.94
N ALA A 172 -1.92 -4.02 11.64
CA ALA A 172 -2.85 -4.47 10.61
C ALA A 172 -2.08 -4.98 9.38
N VAL A 173 -2.65 -5.95 8.67
CA VAL A 173 -2.19 -6.36 7.34
C VAL A 173 -3.34 -6.19 6.36
N GLY A 174 -3.40 -5.01 5.73
CA GLY A 174 -4.57 -4.59 4.96
C GLY A 174 -4.24 -4.32 3.49
N GLN A 175 -5.24 -4.51 2.62
CA GLN A 175 -5.18 -4.05 1.24
C GLN A 175 -5.44 -2.54 1.15
N CYS A 176 -4.65 -1.86 0.33
CA CYS A 176 -4.64 -0.42 0.10
C CYS A 176 -4.62 -0.10 -1.40
N TRP A 177 -5.23 1.02 -1.77
CA TRP A 177 -5.57 1.37 -3.14
C TRP A 177 -5.08 2.76 -3.54
N ARG A 178 -4.55 2.90 -4.75
CA ARG A 178 -4.17 4.19 -5.32
C ARG A 178 -4.48 4.25 -6.81
N TYR A 179 -4.89 5.41 -7.26
CA TYR A 179 -5.24 5.70 -8.64
C TYR A 179 -4.11 6.44 -9.35
N GLU A 180 -3.07 5.72 -9.74
CA GLU A 180 -1.91 6.31 -10.39
C GLU A 180 -1.49 5.54 -11.65
N ARG A 181 -0.60 6.15 -12.44
CA ARG A 181 0.11 5.45 -13.51
C ARG A 181 1.00 4.38 -12.89
N MET A 182 0.79 3.14 -13.33
CA MET A 182 1.56 2.00 -12.83
C MET A 182 3.03 2.11 -13.24
N THR A 183 3.91 1.80 -12.30
CA THR A 183 5.35 1.65 -12.53
C THR A 183 5.83 0.33 -11.92
N ARG A 184 7.10 -0.03 -12.10
CA ARG A 184 7.64 -1.30 -11.58
C ARG A 184 7.48 -1.36 -10.06
N GLY A 185 6.81 -2.40 -9.56
CA GLY A 185 6.51 -2.55 -8.13
C GLY A 185 5.40 -1.61 -7.60
N ARG A 186 4.89 -0.69 -8.44
CA ARG A 186 3.86 0.28 -8.08
C ARG A 186 2.57 -0.02 -8.85
N ARG A 187 1.71 -0.84 -8.23
CA ARG A 187 0.38 -1.20 -8.73
C ARG A 187 -0.71 -0.36 -8.08
N ARG A 188 -1.94 -0.50 -8.58
CA ARG A 188 -3.12 0.24 -8.08
C ARG A 188 -3.70 -0.35 -6.80
N GLU A 189 -3.41 -1.62 -6.51
CA GLU A 189 -3.62 -2.21 -5.18
C GLU A 189 -2.30 -2.81 -4.65
N HIS A 190 -2.16 -2.81 -3.32
CA HIS A 190 -1.09 -3.51 -2.62
C HIS A 190 -1.53 -3.87 -1.20
N TYR A 191 -0.78 -4.76 -0.54
CA TYR A 191 -0.96 -5.05 0.88
C TYR A 191 0.12 -4.34 1.68
N GLN A 192 -0.28 -3.78 2.81
CA GLN A 192 0.58 -3.07 3.74
C GLN A 192 0.51 -3.76 5.10
N TRP A 193 1.68 -4.12 5.63
CA TRP A 193 1.84 -4.42 7.05
C TRP A 193 2.13 -3.11 7.78
N ASN A 194 1.25 -2.75 8.69
CA ASN A 194 1.28 -1.48 9.39
C ASN A 194 1.34 -1.75 10.89
N MET A 195 2.26 -1.09 11.60
CA MET A 195 2.43 -1.19 13.05
C MET A 195 2.52 0.23 13.61
N ASP A 196 1.68 0.55 14.59
CA ASP A 196 1.64 1.87 15.22
C ASP A 196 1.70 1.75 16.74
N ILE A 197 2.50 2.63 17.35
CA ILE A 197 2.55 2.83 18.79
C ILE A 197 1.96 4.22 19.08
N ILE A 198 1.02 4.30 20.03
CA ILE A 198 0.40 5.56 20.45
C ILE A 198 0.55 5.74 21.95
N GLY A 199 0.81 6.97 22.38
CA GLY A 199 0.90 7.32 23.80
C GLY A 199 2.29 7.16 24.41
N VAL A 200 3.32 7.03 23.58
CA VAL A 200 4.73 7.01 24.00
C VAL A 200 5.41 8.26 23.42
N PRO A 201 5.78 9.24 24.25
CA PRO A 201 6.37 10.49 23.78
C PRO A 201 7.88 10.39 23.45
N GLU A 202 8.58 9.38 23.97
CA GLU A 202 10.00 9.17 23.73
C GLU A 202 10.28 8.38 22.44
N VAL A 203 11.53 8.46 21.98
CA VAL A 203 12.05 7.75 20.78
C VAL A 203 12.04 6.22 20.89
N THR A 204 11.65 5.69 22.05
CA THR A 204 11.55 4.25 22.30
C THR A 204 10.50 3.60 21.40
N ALA A 205 9.44 4.32 21.05
CA ALA A 205 8.44 3.84 20.10
C ALA A 205 9.05 3.61 18.71
N GLU A 206 9.76 4.59 18.18
CA GLU A 206 10.45 4.50 16.89
C GLU A 206 11.51 3.41 16.88
N ALA A 207 12.30 3.31 17.95
CA ALA A 207 13.31 2.27 18.11
C ALA A 207 12.67 0.87 18.10
N GLU A 208 11.52 0.69 18.77
CA GLU A 208 10.80 -0.57 18.79
C GLU A 208 10.22 -0.93 17.42
N LEU A 209 9.64 0.04 16.69
CA LEU A 209 9.16 -0.16 15.33
C LEU A 209 10.30 -0.56 14.37
N ILE A 210 11.46 0.10 14.45
CA ILE A 210 12.63 -0.27 13.64
C ILE A 210 13.12 -1.67 14.03
N SER A 211 13.15 -1.99 15.33
CA SER A 211 13.54 -3.31 15.83
C SER A 211 12.62 -4.44 15.34
N SER A 212 11.31 -4.20 15.23
CA SER A 212 10.37 -5.18 14.68
C SER A 212 10.64 -5.45 13.19
N ILE A 213 10.91 -4.40 12.40
CA ILE A 213 11.28 -4.54 10.98
C ILE A 213 12.60 -5.30 10.85
N VAL A 214 13.62 -4.96 11.64
CA VAL A 214 14.91 -5.67 11.65
C VAL A 214 14.72 -7.15 12.02
N THR A 215 13.88 -7.43 13.01
CA THR A 215 13.57 -8.81 13.44
C THR A 215 12.89 -9.60 12.32
N PHE A 216 11.91 -8.99 11.64
CA PHE A 216 11.27 -9.58 10.48
C PHE A 216 12.28 -9.88 9.37
N LEU A 217 13.11 -8.91 8.98
CA LEU A 217 14.12 -9.09 7.93
C LEU A 217 15.13 -10.19 8.27
N LYS A 218 15.64 -10.22 9.51
CA LYS A 218 16.53 -11.28 9.99
C LYS A 218 15.89 -12.66 9.93
N ARG A 219 14.60 -12.80 10.28
CA ARG A 219 13.85 -14.06 10.14
C ARG A 219 13.78 -14.55 8.69
N LEU A 220 13.79 -13.63 7.73
CA LEU A 220 13.83 -13.95 6.30
C LEU A 220 15.24 -14.22 5.76
N GLY A 221 16.27 -14.16 6.62
CA GLY A 221 17.67 -14.26 6.22
C GLY A 221 18.21 -13.01 5.52
N ILE A 222 17.49 -11.88 5.61
CA ILE A 222 17.94 -10.59 5.07
C ILE A 222 18.79 -9.91 6.13
N THR A 223 19.99 -9.50 5.73
CA THR A 223 21.02 -8.97 6.63
C THR A 223 21.35 -7.51 6.32
N ALA A 224 22.20 -6.90 7.15
CA ALA A 224 22.66 -5.53 6.94
C ALA A 224 23.46 -5.33 5.64
N SER A 225 23.94 -6.41 4.99
CA SER A 225 24.56 -6.30 3.67
C SER A 225 23.53 -6.14 2.54
N ASP A 226 22.26 -6.46 2.81
CA ASP A 226 21.17 -6.48 1.82
C ASP A 226 20.30 -5.21 1.90
N VAL A 227 20.13 -4.66 3.11
CA VAL A 227 19.22 -3.55 3.41
C VAL A 227 19.83 -2.54 4.38
N GLY A 228 19.35 -1.30 4.32
CA GLY A 228 19.70 -0.23 5.26
C GLY A 228 18.49 0.61 5.61
N PHE A 229 18.55 1.29 6.75
CA PHE A 229 17.50 2.19 7.22
C PHE A 229 18.01 3.63 7.15
N LYS A 230 17.27 4.51 6.47
CA LYS A 230 17.49 5.96 6.53
C LYS A 230 16.59 6.51 7.62
N VAL A 231 17.16 7.15 8.64
CA VAL A 231 16.43 7.78 9.75
C VAL A 231 16.65 9.28 9.70
N SER A 232 15.58 10.05 9.87
CA SER A 232 15.60 11.51 9.88
C SER A 232 14.54 12.04 10.85
N SER A 233 14.65 13.30 11.25
CA SER A 233 13.67 13.99 12.08
C SER A 233 13.22 15.28 11.42
N ARG A 234 11.90 15.38 11.23
CA ARG A 234 11.24 16.62 10.77
C ARG A 234 11.51 17.82 11.68
N LYS A 235 11.85 17.60 12.95
CA LYS A 235 12.21 18.68 13.91
C LYS A 235 13.47 19.44 13.48
N VAL A 236 14.42 18.77 12.84
CA VAL A 236 15.63 19.43 12.29
C VAL A 236 15.20 20.43 11.23
N LEU A 237 14.37 19.99 10.28
CA LEU A 237 13.83 20.86 9.24
C LEU A 237 13.01 22.02 9.83
N GLN A 238 12.16 21.78 10.82
CA GLN A 238 11.39 22.83 11.50
C GLN A 238 12.29 23.90 12.09
N GLU A 239 13.36 23.51 12.79
CA GLU A 239 14.28 24.45 13.43
C GLU A 239 15.02 25.29 12.39
N VAL A 240 15.42 24.70 11.26
CA VAL A 240 16.04 25.43 10.15
C VAL A 240 15.09 26.48 9.60
N LEU A 241 13.85 26.10 9.27
CA LEU A 241 12.88 27.06 8.76
C LEU A 241 12.60 28.20 9.77
N ARG A 242 12.55 27.86 11.07
CA ARG A 242 12.36 28.84 12.15
C ARG A 242 13.51 29.84 12.24
N ARG A 243 14.77 29.41 12.09
CA ARG A 243 15.96 30.29 12.10
C ARG A 243 15.90 31.34 10.97
N TYR A 244 15.30 31.00 9.84
CA TYR A 244 15.12 31.90 8.70
C TYR A 244 13.75 32.61 8.69
N SER A 245 13.05 32.66 9.83
CA SER A 245 11.76 33.34 9.99
C SER A 245 10.67 32.86 9.02
N ILE A 246 10.74 31.60 8.58
CA ILE A 246 9.72 31.01 7.70
C ILE A 246 8.51 30.60 8.57
N PRO A 247 7.29 31.01 8.22
CA PRO A 247 6.08 30.66 8.96
C PRO A 247 5.87 29.15 9.08
N GLU A 248 5.43 28.69 10.25
CA GLU A 248 5.11 27.27 10.51
C GLU A 248 4.01 26.74 9.58
N SER A 249 3.11 27.61 9.10
CA SER A 249 2.08 27.28 8.11
C SER A 249 2.64 26.76 6.79
N LEU A 250 3.89 27.12 6.43
CA LEU A 250 4.56 26.64 5.22
C LEU A 250 5.26 25.29 5.42
N PHE A 251 5.43 24.82 6.66
CA PHE A 251 6.21 23.62 6.97
C PHE A 251 5.73 22.38 6.22
N GLY A 252 4.41 22.16 6.17
CA GLY A 252 3.82 21.04 5.44
C GLY A 252 4.13 21.08 3.94
N LYS A 253 3.99 22.26 3.32
CA LYS A 253 4.28 22.48 1.90
C LYS A 253 5.77 22.25 1.61
N VAL A 254 6.66 22.78 2.45
CA VAL A 254 8.11 22.60 2.34
C VAL A 254 8.50 21.12 2.45
N CYS A 255 7.91 20.36 3.38
CA CYS A 255 8.15 18.91 3.50
C CYS A 255 7.79 18.16 2.21
N ILE A 256 6.67 18.50 1.57
CA ILE A 256 6.23 17.87 0.32
C ILE A 256 7.23 18.16 -0.80
N ILE A 257 7.70 19.40 -0.91
CA ILE A 257 8.70 19.80 -1.92
C ILE A 257 10.01 19.04 -1.70
N ILE A 258 10.49 18.97 -0.45
CA ILE A 258 11.73 18.27 -0.11
C ILE A 258 11.65 16.76 -0.41
N ASP A 259 10.49 16.12 -0.27
CA ASP A 259 10.32 14.69 -0.62
C ASP A 259 10.53 14.40 -2.13
N LYS A 260 10.56 15.45 -2.96
CA LYS A 260 10.88 15.36 -4.38
C LYS A 260 12.37 15.48 -4.69
N ILE A 261 13.24 15.79 -3.71
CA ILE A 261 14.66 16.12 -3.96
C ILE A 261 15.47 14.98 -4.61
N GLU A 262 15.13 13.71 -4.32
CA GLU A 262 15.76 12.56 -4.97
C GLU A 262 15.10 12.20 -6.33
N LYS A 263 14.00 12.88 -6.71
CA LYS A 263 13.14 12.55 -7.85
C LYS A 263 13.25 13.55 -9.01
N ILE A 264 13.50 14.84 -8.72
CA ILE A 264 13.57 15.90 -9.72
C ILE A 264 14.87 16.73 -9.56
N PRO A 265 15.31 17.46 -10.61
CA PRO A 265 16.48 18.34 -10.53
C PRO A 265 16.41 19.34 -9.37
N VAL A 266 17.57 19.65 -8.78
CA VAL A 266 17.67 20.57 -7.63
C VAL A 266 17.19 21.99 -7.99
N ASP A 267 17.37 22.43 -9.23
CA ASP A 267 16.89 23.74 -9.67
C ASP A 267 15.36 23.83 -9.66
N ASP A 268 14.66 22.74 -10.00
CA ASP A 268 13.20 22.67 -9.92
C ASP A 268 12.74 22.72 -8.45
N ILE A 269 13.46 22.06 -7.54
CA ILE A 269 13.22 22.14 -6.10
C ILE A 269 13.37 23.57 -5.59
N LYS A 270 14.44 24.28 -6.00
CA LYS A 270 14.65 25.68 -5.64
C LYS A 270 13.49 26.55 -6.12
N ASN A 271 13.04 26.35 -7.35
CA ASN A 271 11.92 27.11 -7.92
C ASN A 271 10.59 26.83 -7.19
N GLU A 272 10.30 25.58 -6.84
CA GLU A 272 9.12 25.24 -6.02
C GLU A 272 9.19 25.89 -4.63
N LEU A 273 10.36 25.89 -3.97
CA LEU A 273 10.55 26.51 -2.66
C LEU A 273 10.40 28.04 -2.71
N LYS A 274 10.98 28.70 -3.73
CA LYS A 274 10.78 30.14 -3.97
C LYS A 274 9.30 30.46 -4.15
N SER A 275 8.60 29.67 -4.96
CA SER A 275 7.16 29.82 -5.21
C SER A 275 6.31 29.54 -3.96
N ALA A 276 6.86 28.83 -2.97
CA ALA A 276 6.24 28.62 -1.66
C ALA A 276 6.50 29.77 -0.68
N GLY A 277 7.29 30.79 -1.05
CA GLY A 277 7.62 31.94 -0.21
C GLY A 277 8.84 31.75 0.68
N VAL A 278 9.73 30.82 0.35
CA VAL A 278 11.00 30.59 1.04
C VAL A 278 12.07 31.52 0.45
N SER A 279 12.83 32.23 1.28
CA SER A 279 13.90 33.13 0.82
C SER A 279 15.08 32.36 0.21
N GLU A 280 15.87 33.00 -0.67
CA GLU A 280 17.02 32.35 -1.31
C GLU A 280 18.02 31.83 -0.28
N GLU A 281 18.32 32.65 0.74
CA GLU A 281 19.27 32.31 1.80
C GLU A 281 18.80 31.07 2.57
N ALA A 282 17.50 30.99 2.86
CA ALA A 282 16.92 29.83 3.54
C ALA A 282 16.95 28.57 2.67
N ILE A 283 16.76 28.70 1.35
CA ILE A 283 16.83 27.58 0.40
C ILE A 283 18.23 27.00 0.35
N GLU A 284 19.26 27.83 0.24
CA GLU A 284 20.65 27.37 0.20
C GLU A 284 21.02 26.60 1.46
N GLN A 285 20.63 27.12 2.62
CA GLN A 285 20.92 26.56 3.93
C GLN A 285 20.16 25.26 4.17
N LEU A 286 18.89 25.22 3.75
CA LEU A 286 18.10 24.00 3.73
C LEU A 286 18.77 22.90 2.89
N LEU A 287 19.19 23.21 1.66
CA LEU A 287 19.85 22.23 0.78
C LEU A 287 21.19 21.76 1.36
N GLN A 288 21.95 22.65 2.00
CA GLN A 288 23.18 22.29 2.69
C GLN A 288 22.91 21.28 3.80
N ILE A 289 21.90 21.50 4.63
CA ILE A 289 21.55 20.60 5.75
C ILE A 289 21.04 19.26 5.25
N LEU A 290 20.21 19.25 4.20
CA LEU A 290 19.73 18.02 3.58
C LEU A 290 20.87 17.17 2.98
N SER A 291 22.02 17.79 2.68
CA SER A 291 23.21 17.08 2.20
C SER A 291 24.03 16.41 3.32
N ILE A 292 23.77 16.73 4.60
CA ILE A 292 24.49 16.18 5.75
C ILE A 292 24.06 14.73 5.99
N LYS A 293 25.04 13.81 5.98
CA LYS A 293 24.82 12.35 6.09
C LYS A 293 25.23 11.73 7.43
N SER A 294 25.64 12.52 8.41
CA SER A 294 26.09 12.03 9.72
C SER A 294 25.69 12.96 10.84
N LEU A 295 25.25 12.40 11.96
CA LEU A 295 24.82 13.16 13.14
C LEU A 295 25.92 14.09 13.66
N THR A 296 27.17 13.63 13.73
CA THR A 296 28.32 14.45 14.18
C THR A 296 28.52 15.72 13.35
N LYS A 297 28.30 15.64 12.03
CA LYS A 297 28.38 16.82 11.15
C LYS A 297 27.18 17.76 11.35
N LEU A 298 26.02 17.21 11.71
CA LEU A 298 24.84 18.01 12.02
C LEU A 298 24.98 18.72 13.37
N GLU A 299 25.55 18.04 14.38
CA GLU A 299 25.87 18.63 15.69
C GLU A 299 26.86 19.79 15.56
N GLY A 300 27.89 19.64 14.72
CA GLY A 300 28.87 20.70 14.44
C GLY A 300 28.36 21.84 13.55
N TRP A 301 27.11 21.78 13.06
CA TRP A 301 26.49 22.82 12.25
C TRP A 301 25.82 23.91 13.10
N SER A 302 25.62 23.67 14.41
CA SER A 302 24.77 24.46 15.31
C SER A 302 25.20 25.92 15.46
#